data_AF-A0A353VS83-F1
#
_entry.id   AF-A0A353VS83-F1
#
_cell.length_a   1.000
_cell.length_b   1.000
_cell.length_c   1.000
_cell.angle_alpha   90.00
_cell.angle_beta   90.00
_cell.angle_gamma   90.00
#
_symmetry.space_group_name_H-M   'P 1'
#
loop_
_entity.id
_entity.type
_entity.pdbx_description
1 polymer ?
#
loop_
_entity_poly.entity_id
_entity_poly.type
_entity_poly.pdbx_seq_one_letter_code
_entity_poly.pdbx_strand_id
1 'polypeptide(L)'
;MTEGQIYIALCVTSVVVCMTDAFLLLCMRRFLKEMERRLYRPERYISARITLGLAFLIIALMTGGLLFKGVAGPAEKFFSIGSLVISSSQALLFTIATLALLNSRFVRGIPILLNVIPILLFAAAYLIFIEHEVVCRVMSYCFFTFYVVQLILYTVVFARERNEYIHKLKVNCTAEEFEKCRNGGVTWIFVSALLVGILALTSYFFTEYWQRSLFVFIYTVFYTVVTVYFLRYAGKSSEIEDITADDRDF
;
A
#
# COMPACT_ATOMS: atom_id res chain seq x y z
N MET A 1 25.50 -12.53 17.96
CA MET A 1 24.82 -12.24 16.69
C MET A 1 25.20 -10.83 16.30
N THR A 2 25.83 -10.61 15.16
CA THR A 2 26.21 -9.25 14.73
C THR A 2 24.98 -8.47 14.25
N GLU A 3 25.00 -7.13 14.32
CA GLU A 3 23.85 -6.30 13.90
C GLU A 3 23.42 -6.59 12.45
N GLY A 4 24.38 -6.88 11.56
CA GLY A 4 24.11 -7.31 10.19
C GLY A 4 23.38 -8.66 10.09
N GLN A 5 23.68 -9.62 10.98
CA GLN A 5 22.96 -10.90 11.04
C GLN A 5 21.50 -10.71 11.49
N ILE A 6 21.26 -9.78 12.43
CA ILE A 6 19.90 -9.42 12.89
C ILE A 6 19.10 -8.80 11.74
N TYR A 7 19.71 -7.86 11.02
CA TYR A 7 19.10 -7.24 9.84
C TYR A 7 18.74 -8.28 8.77
N ILE A 8 19.66 -9.19 8.43
CA ILE A 8 19.40 -10.26 7.45
C ILE A 8 18.27 -11.17 7.91
N ALA A 9 18.27 -11.60 9.18
CA ALA A 9 17.22 -12.42 9.74
C ALA A 9 15.85 -11.73 9.63
N LEU A 10 15.76 -10.45 9.99
CA LEU A 10 14.54 -9.65 9.86
C LEU A 10 14.07 -9.52 8.41
N CYS A 11 14.98 -9.29 7.46
CA CYS A 11 14.64 -9.25 6.04
C CYS A 11 14.08 -10.61 5.55
N VAL A 12 14.70 -11.72 5.93
CA VAL A 12 14.22 -13.07 5.57
C VAL A 12 12.82 -13.31 6.16
N THR A 13 12.64 -13.00 7.45
CA THR A 13 11.33 -13.10 8.11
C THR A 13 10.30 -12.24 7.39
N SER A 14 10.64 -10.99 7.05
CA SER A 14 9.73 -10.10 6.35
C SER A 14 9.35 -10.63 4.97
N VAL A 15 10.28 -11.22 4.21
CA VAL A 15 9.97 -11.83 2.90
C VAL A 15 8.95 -12.94 3.06
N VAL A 16 9.18 -13.85 4.03
CA VAL A 16 8.27 -14.98 4.28
C VAL A 16 6.90 -14.50 4.72
N VAL A 17 6.83 -13.54 5.64
CA VAL A 17 5.57 -12.96 6.13
C VAL A 17 4.82 -12.26 4.99
N CYS A 18 5.47 -11.35 4.24
CA CYS A 18 4.81 -10.63 3.15
C CYS A 18 4.38 -11.56 2.01
N MET A 19 5.13 -12.61 1.69
CA MET A 19 4.71 -13.64 0.72
C MET A 19 3.48 -14.40 1.21
N THR A 20 3.47 -14.78 2.48
CA THR A 20 2.35 -15.52 3.08
C THR A 20 1.10 -14.66 3.10
N ASP A 21 1.21 -13.41 3.53
CA ASP A 21 0.12 -12.43 3.54
C ASP A 21 -0.39 -12.13 2.13
N ALA A 22 0.50 -11.93 1.15
CA ALA A 22 0.13 -11.76 -0.25
C ALA A 22 -0.67 -12.97 -0.77
N PHE A 23 -0.19 -14.18 -0.49
CA PHE A 23 -0.88 -15.41 -0.89
C PHE A 23 -2.24 -15.54 -0.21
N LEU A 24 -2.34 -15.23 1.09
CA LEU A 24 -3.61 -15.25 1.82
C LEU A 24 -4.62 -14.27 1.23
N LEU A 25 -4.19 -13.05 0.90
CA LEU A 25 -5.06 -12.03 0.31
C LEU A 25 -5.48 -12.41 -1.13
N LEU A 26 -4.56 -12.91 -1.95
CA LEU A 26 -4.84 -13.25 -3.36
C LEU A 26 -5.63 -14.56 -3.51
N CYS A 27 -5.36 -15.57 -2.69
CA CYS A 27 -5.91 -16.92 -2.84
C CYS A 27 -7.02 -17.26 -1.84
N MET A 28 -7.72 -16.27 -1.29
CA MET A 28 -8.81 -16.42 -0.29
C MET A 28 -10.00 -17.29 -0.81
N ARG A 29 -9.81 -18.61 -0.88
CA ARG A 29 -10.76 -19.61 -1.42
C ARG A 29 -12.06 -19.68 -0.63
N ARG A 30 -11.98 -19.56 0.71
CA ARG A 30 -13.17 -19.57 1.59
C ARG A 30 -14.10 -18.39 1.29
N PHE A 31 -13.52 -17.20 1.13
CA PHE A 31 -14.29 -16.01 0.77
C PHE A 31 -14.90 -16.12 -0.62
N LEU A 32 -14.15 -16.63 -1.61
CA LEU A 32 -14.69 -16.86 -2.96
C LEU A 32 -15.89 -17.81 -2.95
N LYS A 33 -15.82 -18.89 -2.17
CA LYS A 33 -16.90 -19.88 -2.03
C LYS A 33 -18.12 -19.34 -1.29
N GLU A 34 -17.90 -18.50 -0.27
CA GLU A 34 -18.99 -17.82 0.45
C GLU A 34 -19.66 -16.76 -0.44
N MET A 35 -18.86 -16.09 -1.28
CA MET A 35 -19.38 -15.07 -2.18
C MET A 35 -20.17 -15.61 -3.36
N GLU A 36 -19.83 -16.79 -3.87
CA GLU A 36 -20.58 -17.48 -4.93
C GLU A 36 -22.04 -17.78 -4.52
N ARG A 37 -22.32 -17.81 -3.21
CA ARG A 37 -23.66 -18.07 -2.67
C ARG A 37 -24.51 -16.81 -2.47
N ARG A 38 -23.96 -15.60 -2.61
CA ARG A 38 -24.68 -14.35 -2.34
C ARG A 38 -25.05 -13.63 -3.63
N LEU A 39 -26.16 -12.90 -3.58
CA LEU A 39 -26.77 -12.22 -4.73
C LEU A 39 -25.95 -11.00 -5.21
N TYR A 40 -25.27 -10.28 -4.29
CA TYR A 40 -24.43 -9.13 -4.59
C TYR A 40 -22.94 -9.43 -4.37
N ARG A 41 -22.10 -9.07 -5.35
CA ARG A 41 -20.65 -9.30 -5.33
C ARG A 41 -19.93 -8.06 -4.79
N PRO A 42 -19.09 -8.17 -3.74
CA PRO A 42 -18.45 -7.01 -3.12
C PRO A 42 -17.25 -6.56 -3.93
N GLU A 43 -17.50 -5.79 -4.99
CA GLU A 43 -16.48 -5.33 -5.93
C GLU A 43 -15.44 -4.43 -5.25
N ARG A 44 -15.87 -3.61 -4.28
CA ARG A 44 -15.00 -2.72 -3.48
C ARG A 44 -13.93 -3.51 -2.76
N TYR A 45 -14.35 -4.56 -2.06
CA TYR A 45 -13.45 -5.41 -1.28
C TYR A 45 -12.54 -6.26 -2.17
N ILE A 46 -13.08 -6.85 -3.25
CA ILE A 46 -12.30 -7.69 -4.16
C ILE A 46 -11.16 -6.88 -4.79
N SER A 47 -11.46 -5.67 -5.27
CA SER A 47 -10.46 -4.78 -5.84
C SER A 47 -9.39 -4.40 -4.81
N ALA A 48 -9.79 -3.86 -3.66
CA ALA A 48 -8.87 -3.44 -2.60
C ALA A 48 -7.92 -4.58 -2.18
N ARG A 49 -8.47 -5.79 -2.05
CA ARG A 49 -7.71 -7.00 -1.70
C ARG A 49 -6.68 -7.38 -2.76
N ILE A 50 -7.03 -7.34 -4.04
CA ILE A 50 -6.09 -7.65 -5.13
C ILE A 50 -4.97 -6.62 -5.17
N THR A 51 -5.30 -5.32 -5.08
CA THR A 51 -4.33 -4.23 -5.04
C THR A 51 -3.34 -4.39 -3.86
N LEU A 52 -3.84 -4.75 -2.68
CA LEU A 52 -2.99 -5.03 -1.52
C LEU A 52 -2.14 -6.29 -1.70
N GLY A 53 -2.72 -7.38 -2.18
CA GLY A 53 -1.96 -8.61 -2.43
C GLY A 53 -0.79 -8.37 -3.40
N LEU A 54 -1.00 -7.55 -4.44
CA LEU A 54 0.05 -7.12 -5.35
C LEU A 54 1.11 -6.24 -4.67
N ALA A 55 0.69 -5.29 -3.82
CA ALA A 55 1.62 -4.47 -3.03
C ALA A 55 2.52 -5.35 -2.16
N PHE A 56 1.95 -6.35 -1.50
CA PHE A 56 2.67 -7.25 -0.60
C PHE A 56 3.64 -8.16 -1.36
N LEU A 57 3.27 -8.59 -2.57
CA LEU A 57 4.15 -9.35 -3.44
C LEU A 57 5.35 -8.50 -3.89
N ILE A 58 5.12 -7.24 -4.28
CA ILE A 58 6.18 -6.31 -4.69
C ILE A 58 7.19 -6.11 -3.56
N ILE A 59 6.74 -5.81 -2.33
CA ILE A 59 7.68 -5.58 -1.21
C ILE A 59 8.48 -6.86 -0.86
N ALA A 60 7.85 -8.04 -0.94
CA ALA A 60 8.51 -9.31 -0.69
C ALA A 60 9.59 -9.63 -1.74
N LEU A 61 9.27 -9.47 -3.03
CA LEU A 61 10.21 -9.68 -4.12
C LEU A 61 11.42 -8.74 -4.01
N MET A 62 11.18 -7.50 -3.61
CA MET A 62 12.25 -6.51 -3.49
C MET A 62 13.13 -6.74 -2.26
N THR A 63 12.53 -7.08 -1.12
CA THR A 63 13.28 -7.46 0.09
C THR A 63 14.09 -8.73 -0.17
N GLY A 64 13.54 -9.69 -0.92
CA GLY A 64 14.26 -10.87 -1.41
C GLY A 64 15.41 -10.52 -2.37
N GLY A 65 15.18 -9.62 -3.33
CA GLY A 65 16.20 -9.17 -4.27
C GLY A 65 17.38 -8.46 -3.58
N LEU A 66 17.11 -7.70 -2.52
CA LEU A 66 18.14 -7.09 -1.67
C LEU A 66 19.00 -8.14 -0.94
N LEU A 67 18.39 -9.25 -0.51
CA LEU A 67 19.12 -10.37 0.09
C LEU A 67 20.00 -11.10 -0.95
N PHE A 68 19.49 -11.33 -2.17
CA PHE A 68 20.22 -12.01 -3.24
C PHE A 68 21.43 -11.24 -3.77
N LYS A 69 21.36 -9.89 -3.84
CA LYS A 69 22.48 -9.06 -4.29
C LYS A 69 23.63 -8.98 -3.29
N GLY A 70 23.52 -9.63 -2.13
CA GLY A 70 24.40 -9.43 -0.98
C GLY A 70 24.08 -8.09 -0.32
N VAL A 71 24.07 -8.05 1.01
CA VAL A 71 23.84 -6.82 1.78
C VAL A 71 25.01 -5.86 1.49
N ALA A 72 24.87 -5.05 0.45
CA ALA A 72 25.79 -3.96 0.17
C ALA A 72 25.88 -3.11 1.44
N GLY A 73 27.11 -2.79 1.86
CA GLY A 73 27.36 -2.07 3.10
C GLY A 73 26.53 -0.78 3.19
N PRO A 74 26.32 -0.25 4.41
CA PRO A 74 25.44 0.89 4.64
C PRO A 74 25.78 2.10 3.74
N ALA A 75 27.04 2.21 3.33
CA ALA A 75 27.64 3.35 2.64
C ALA A 75 27.24 3.56 1.16
N GLU A 76 26.91 2.54 0.37
CA GLU A 76 27.00 2.67 -1.09
C GLU A 76 25.69 2.86 -1.87
N LYS A 77 24.50 2.77 -1.25
CA LYS A 77 23.22 2.88 -1.99
C LYS A 77 22.15 3.68 -1.26
N PHE A 78 22.54 4.77 -0.60
CA PHE A 78 21.63 5.65 0.13
C PHE A 78 20.52 6.30 -0.71
N PHE A 79 20.65 6.29 -2.04
CA PHE A 79 19.67 6.90 -2.94
C PHE A 79 19.47 6.04 -4.19
N SER A 80 19.08 4.77 -4.01
CA SER A 80 18.69 3.95 -5.16
C SER A 80 17.30 4.36 -5.63
N ILE A 81 17.19 4.86 -6.85
CA ILE A 81 15.89 5.15 -7.50
C ILE A 81 14.97 3.92 -7.44
N GLY A 82 15.52 2.71 -7.45
CA GLY A 82 14.77 1.48 -7.24
C GLY A 82 13.96 1.49 -5.95
N SER A 83 14.54 1.83 -4.80
CA SER A 83 13.79 1.86 -3.55
C SER A 83 12.73 2.96 -3.53
N LEU A 84 12.99 4.10 -4.17
CA LEU A 84 12.00 5.19 -4.30
C LEU A 84 10.81 4.74 -5.15
N VAL A 85 11.07 4.07 -6.27
CA VAL A 85 10.01 3.60 -7.19
C VAL A 85 9.11 2.62 -6.45
N ILE A 86 9.70 1.74 -5.64
CA ILE A 86 8.94 0.81 -4.81
C ILE A 86 8.12 1.56 -3.77
N SER A 87 8.73 2.45 -2.99
CA SER A 87 8.04 3.14 -1.89
C SER A 87 6.89 4.00 -2.40
N SER A 88 7.09 4.69 -3.52
CA SER A 88 6.05 5.40 -4.28
C SER A 88 4.96 4.45 -4.78
N SER A 89 5.33 3.33 -5.40
CA SER A 89 4.36 2.32 -5.88
C SER A 89 3.54 1.72 -4.74
N GLN A 90 4.17 1.44 -3.59
CA GLN A 90 3.49 0.94 -2.39
C GLN A 90 2.49 1.97 -1.87
N ALA A 91 2.91 3.23 -1.70
CA ALA A 91 2.02 4.29 -1.25
C ALA A 91 0.82 4.48 -2.19
N LEU A 92 1.03 4.39 -3.50
CA LEU A 92 -0.03 4.42 -4.49
C LEU A 92 -0.99 3.23 -4.33
N LEU A 93 -0.48 2.00 -4.23
CA LEU A 93 -1.32 0.81 -4.09
C LEU A 93 -2.13 0.81 -2.79
N PHE A 94 -1.54 1.26 -1.66
CA PHE A 94 -2.28 1.43 -0.40
C PHE A 94 -3.35 2.52 -0.50
N THR A 95 -3.05 3.63 -1.18
CA THR A 95 -4.02 4.70 -1.41
C THR A 95 -5.17 4.19 -2.27
N ILE A 96 -4.89 3.47 -3.36
CA ILE A 96 -5.92 2.87 -4.21
C ILE A 96 -6.76 1.86 -3.42
N ALA A 97 -6.13 0.99 -2.62
CA ALA A 97 -6.85 -0.01 -1.85
C ALA A 97 -7.78 0.61 -0.80
N THR A 98 -7.31 1.64 -0.09
CA THR A 98 -8.12 2.35 0.91
C THR A 98 -9.23 3.19 0.26
N LEU A 99 -8.97 3.82 -0.88
CA LEU A 99 -10.00 4.51 -1.67
C LEU A 99 -11.03 3.53 -2.24
N ALA A 100 -10.60 2.36 -2.73
CA ALA A 100 -11.49 1.31 -3.24
C ALA A 100 -12.49 0.82 -2.17
N LEU A 101 -12.07 0.80 -0.90
CA LEU A 101 -12.95 0.48 0.22
C LEU A 101 -14.01 1.57 0.50
N LEU A 102 -13.72 2.83 0.19
CA LEU A 102 -14.66 3.94 0.37
C LEU A 102 -15.58 4.06 -0.86
N ASN A 103 -15.02 4.02 -2.06
CA ASN A 103 -15.72 4.24 -3.33
C ASN A 103 -15.15 3.34 -4.43
N SER A 104 -15.96 2.38 -4.92
CA SER A 104 -15.54 1.44 -5.98
C SER A 104 -15.30 2.14 -7.33
N ARG A 105 -15.99 3.26 -7.62
CA ARG A 105 -15.88 3.95 -8.91
C ARG A 105 -14.48 4.51 -9.17
N PHE A 106 -13.73 4.84 -8.12
CA PHE A 106 -12.36 5.36 -8.25
C PHE A 106 -11.34 4.32 -8.77
N VAL A 107 -11.61 3.03 -8.55
CA VAL A 107 -10.79 1.94 -9.09
C VAL A 107 -10.86 1.89 -10.63
N ARG A 108 -12.00 2.31 -11.22
CA ARG A 108 -12.28 2.14 -12.65
C ARG A 108 -11.68 3.23 -13.56
N GLY A 109 -10.86 4.18 -13.06
CA GLY A 109 -10.56 5.44 -13.76
C GLY A 109 -9.11 5.80 -14.09
N ILE A 110 -8.98 6.58 -15.18
CA ILE A 110 -7.86 7.41 -15.69
C ILE A 110 -6.97 8.09 -14.61
N PRO A 111 -7.46 8.59 -13.45
CA PRO A 111 -6.59 9.15 -12.41
C PRO A 111 -5.55 8.18 -11.83
N ILE A 112 -5.80 6.87 -11.83
CA ILE A 112 -4.79 5.87 -11.43
C ILE A 112 -3.67 5.81 -12.47
N LEU A 113 -4.04 5.76 -13.76
CA LEU A 113 -3.09 5.72 -14.86
C LEU A 113 -2.21 6.98 -14.89
N LEU A 114 -2.78 8.16 -14.60
CA LEU A 114 -2.05 9.42 -14.45
C LEU A 114 -1.00 9.42 -13.33
N ASN A 115 -1.16 8.58 -12.29
CA ASN A 115 -0.16 8.43 -11.22
C ASN A 115 0.86 7.33 -11.50
N VAL A 116 0.47 6.28 -12.24
CA VAL A 116 1.37 5.17 -12.63
C VAL A 116 2.33 5.60 -13.75
N ILE A 117 1.85 6.36 -14.74
CA ILE A 117 2.66 6.85 -15.87
C ILE A 117 3.93 7.58 -15.40
N PRO A 118 3.88 8.59 -14.52
CA PRO A 118 5.08 9.28 -14.08
C PRO A 118 6.04 8.36 -13.33
N ILE A 119 5.54 7.42 -12.50
CA ILE A 119 6.40 6.42 -11.83
C ILE A 119 7.15 5.56 -12.86
N LEU A 120 6.45 5.09 -13.90
CA LEU A 120 7.05 4.31 -14.98
C LEU A 120 8.05 5.12 -15.83
N LEU A 121 7.75 6.39 -16.10
CA LEU A 121 8.65 7.29 -16.81
C LEU A 121 9.95 7.53 -16.02
N PHE A 122 9.85 7.76 -14.72
CA PHE A 122 11.02 7.91 -13.85
C PHE A 122 11.83 6.60 -13.76
N ALA A 123 11.16 5.45 -13.68
CA ALA A 123 11.82 4.15 -13.70
C ALA A 123 12.54 3.87 -15.03
N ALA A 124 11.90 4.17 -16.17
CA ALA A 124 12.48 4.01 -17.50
C ALA A 124 13.66 4.95 -17.71
N ALA A 125 13.54 6.23 -17.32
CA ALA A 125 14.62 7.19 -17.40
C ALA A 125 15.83 6.74 -16.57
N TYR A 126 15.62 6.18 -15.38
CA TYR A 126 16.72 5.62 -14.58
C TYR A 126 17.45 4.47 -15.28
N LEU A 127 16.71 3.54 -15.91
CA LEU A 127 17.32 2.43 -16.65
C LEU A 127 18.15 2.91 -17.84
N ILE A 128 17.71 3.97 -18.51
CA ILE A 128 18.41 4.57 -19.67
C ILE A 128 19.70 5.27 -19.23
N PHE A 129 19.68 5.99 -18.11
CA PHE A 129 20.81 6.83 -17.67
C PHE A 129 21.68 6.19 -16.59
N ILE A 130 21.63 4.86 -16.43
CA ILE A 130 22.29 4.14 -15.32
C ILE A 130 23.81 4.33 -15.27
N GLU A 131 24.45 4.64 -16.41
CA GLU A 131 25.90 4.83 -16.52
C GLU A 131 26.36 6.25 -16.13
N HIS A 132 25.44 7.21 -15.98
CA HIS A 132 25.76 8.61 -15.64
C HIS A 132 25.44 8.95 -14.19
N GLU A 133 26.42 8.83 -13.30
CA GLU A 133 26.26 9.04 -11.85
C GLU A 133 25.64 10.41 -11.48
N VAL A 134 26.03 11.48 -12.18
CA VAL A 134 25.50 12.83 -11.93
C VAL A 134 24.02 12.91 -12.29
N VAL A 135 23.63 12.32 -13.43
CA VAL A 135 22.24 12.30 -13.90
C VAL A 135 21.39 11.45 -12.96
N CYS A 136 21.89 10.28 -12.54
CA CYS A 136 21.20 9.45 -11.55
C CYS A 136 20.95 10.19 -10.23
N ARG A 137 21.92 10.98 -9.76
CA ARG A 137 21.78 11.75 -8.51
C ARG A 137 20.77 12.88 -8.63
N VAL A 138 20.76 13.63 -9.74
CA VAL A 138 19.76 14.68 -9.98
C VAL A 138 18.36 14.07 -10.10
N MET A 139 18.21 13.01 -10.89
CA MET A 139 16.95 12.29 -11.05
C MET A 139 16.41 11.74 -9.72
N SER A 140 17.30 11.28 -8.86
CA SER A 140 16.98 10.82 -7.51
C SER A 140 16.34 11.91 -6.65
N TYR A 141 16.92 13.11 -6.61
CA TYR A 141 16.35 14.23 -5.86
C TYR A 141 15.02 14.73 -6.44
N CYS A 142 14.92 14.79 -7.77
CA CYS A 142 13.66 15.09 -8.44
C CYS A 142 12.57 14.08 -8.06
N PHE A 143 12.91 12.80 -8.05
CA PHE A 143 11.97 11.74 -7.73
C PHE A 143 11.61 11.68 -6.24
N PHE A 144 12.55 12.01 -5.35
CA PHE A 144 12.25 12.19 -3.93
C PHE A 144 11.24 13.32 -3.70
N THR A 145 11.45 14.47 -4.35
CA THR A 145 10.52 15.60 -4.29
C THR A 145 9.15 15.22 -4.84
N PHE A 146 9.12 14.52 -5.98
CA PHE A 146 7.90 14.00 -6.56
C PHE A 146 7.17 13.06 -5.59
N TYR A 147 7.88 12.16 -4.92
CA TYR A 147 7.28 11.24 -3.95
C TYR A 147 6.67 11.99 -2.74
N VAL A 148 7.34 13.03 -2.24
CA VAL A 148 6.76 13.90 -1.20
C VAL A 148 5.46 14.56 -1.67
N VAL A 149 5.45 15.12 -2.88
CA VAL A 149 4.24 15.72 -3.48
C VAL A 149 3.13 14.67 -3.64
N GLN A 150 3.47 13.45 -4.06
CA GLN A 150 2.50 12.35 -4.15
C GLN A 150 1.85 12.04 -2.80
N LEU A 151 2.61 11.95 -1.70
CA LEU A 151 2.04 11.69 -0.38
C LEU A 151 1.06 12.79 0.06
N ILE A 152 1.38 14.05 -0.23
CA ILE A 152 0.48 15.18 0.04
C ILE A 152 -0.80 15.05 -0.79
N LEU A 153 -0.67 14.81 -2.09
CA LEU A 153 -1.82 14.65 -2.98
C LEU A 153 -2.71 13.47 -2.56
N TYR A 154 -2.13 12.32 -2.20
CA TYR A 154 -2.87 11.16 -1.72
C TYR A 154 -3.64 11.47 -0.44
N THR A 155 -3.03 12.22 0.48
CA THR A 155 -3.67 12.66 1.72
C THR A 155 -4.87 13.57 1.44
N VAL A 156 -4.71 14.55 0.55
CA VAL A 156 -5.79 15.48 0.17
C VAL A 156 -6.94 14.76 -0.52
N VAL A 157 -6.63 13.89 -1.49
CA VAL A 157 -7.64 13.10 -2.21
C VAL A 157 -8.39 12.18 -1.25
N PHE A 158 -7.68 11.47 -0.37
CA PHE A 158 -8.31 10.61 0.62
C PHE A 158 -9.22 11.39 1.58
N ALA A 159 -8.76 12.55 2.08
CA ALA A 159 -9.55 13.39 2.96
C ALA A 159 -10.84 13.90 2.30
N ARG A 160 -10.75 14.30 1.02
CA ARG A 160 -11.90 14.75 0.24
C ARG A 160 -12.90 13.61 0.02
N GLU A 161 -12.46 12.47 -0.50
CA GLU A 161 -13.32 11.31 -0.75
C GLU A 161 -13.96 10.80 0.53
N ARG A 162 -13.22 10.77 1.64
CA ARG A 162 -13.76 10.40 2.94
C ARG A 162 -14.86 11.35 3.39
N ASN A 163 -14.70 12.66 3.20
CA ASN A 163 -15.72 13.63 3.57
C ASN A 163 -16.96 13.48 2.71
N GLU A 164 -16.81 13.28 1.40
CA GLU A 164 -17.92 13.03 0.49
C GLU A 164 -18.65 11.72 0.85
N TYR A 165 -17.91 10.64 1.15
CA TYR A 165 -18.46 9.36 1.59
C TYR A 165 -19.25 9.48 2.90
N ILE A 166 -18.68 10.13 3.92
CA ILE A 166 -19.36 10.37 5.21
C ILE A 166 -20.59 11.25 5.03
N HIS A 167 -20.53 12.25 4.14
CA HIS A 167 -21.67 13.09 3.84
C HIS A 167 -22.82 12.27 3.23
N LYS A 168 -22.54 11.47 2.18
CA LYS A 168 -23.56 10.59 1.58
C LYS A 168 -24.16 9.61 2.59
N LEU A 169 -23.32 9.02 3.43
CA LEU A 169 -23.76 8.13 4.51
C LEU A 169 -24.71 8.80 5.51
N LYS A 170 -24.44 10.05 5.89
CA LYS A 170 -25.31 10.79 6.82
C LYS A 170 -26.67 11.14 6.21
N VAL A 171 -26.73 11.31 4.89
CA VAL A 171 -27.95 11.71 4.18
C VAL A 171 -28.84 10.50 3.88
N ASN A 172 -28.24 9.35 3.51
CA ASN A 172 -29.00 8.21 3.00
C ASN A 172 -29.23 7.09 4.04
N CYS A 173 -28.38 6.95 5.06
CA CYS A 173 -28.46 5.82 5.98
C CYS A 173 -29.06 6.19 7.35
N THR A 174 -29.69 5.20 7.99
CA THR A 174 -30.14 5.30 9.39
C THR A 174 -28.96 5.33 10.36
N ALA A 175 -29.19 5.71 11.62
CA ALA A 175 -28.13 5.84 12.63
C ALA A 175 -27.36 4.52 12.89
N GLU A 176 -28.05 3.37 12.81
CA GLU A 176 -27.44 2.04 13.00
C GLU A 176 -26.59 1.61 11.78
N GLU A 177 -27.08 1.87 10.56
CA GLU A 177 -26.35 1.62 9.32
C GLU A 177 -25.14 2.54 9.17
N PHE A 178 -25.27 3.80 9.61
CA PHE A 178 -24.18 4.76 9.65
C PHE A 178 -23.02 4.25 10.51
N GLU A 179 -23.29 3.68 11.70
CA GLU A 179 -22.23 3.16 12.56
C GLU A 179 -21.51 1.95 11.93
N LYS A 180 -22.26 1.07 11.26
CA LYS A 180 -21.70 -0.09 10.55
C LYS A 180 -20.85 0.33 9.34
N CYS A 181 -21.33 1.26 8.52
CA CYS A 181 -20.71 1.66 7.25
C CYS A 181 -19.63 2.75 7.40
N ARG A 182 -19.67 3.61 8.44
CA ARG A 182 -18.63 4.65 8.70
C ARG A 182 -17.22 4.07 8.75
N ASN A 183 -17.10 2.81 9.18
CA ASN A 183 -15.90 1.98 9.15
C ASN A 183 -14.58 2.75 9.36
N GLY A 184 -14.41 3.35 10.55
CA GLY A 184 -13.25 4.18 10.88
C GLY A 184 -11.89 3.47 10.75
N GLY A 185 -11.88 2.14 10.68
CA GLY A 185 -10.68 1.35 10.44
C GLY A 185 -10.01 1.62 9.08
N VAL A 186 -10.76 2.01 8.03
CA VAL A 186 -10.16 2.40 6.74
C VAL A 186 -9.30 3.65 6.89
N THR A 187 -9.76 4.62 7.69
CA THR A 187 -8.98 5.83 7.99
C THR A 187 -7.71 5.48 8.77
N TRP A 188 -7.80 4.58 9.75
CA TRP A 188 -6.64 4.10 10.49
C TRP A 188 -5.62 3.39 9.60
N ILE A 189 -6.07 2.57 8.64
CA ILE A 189 -5.18 1.92 7.67
C ILE A 189 -4.49 2.96 6.80
N PHE A 190 -5.25 3.92 6.26
CA PHE A 190 -4.67 4.96 5.41
C PHE A 190 -3.62 5.79 6.16
N VAL A 191 -3.93 6.26 7.38
CA VAL A 191 -3.00 7.02 8.21
C VAL A 191 -1.76 6.19 8.55
N SER A 192 -1.94 4.91 8.89
CA SER A 192 -0.81 4.02 9.18
C SER A 192 0.07 3.78 7.94
N ALA A 193 -0.55 3.61 6.76
CA ALA A 193 0.16 3.47 5.49
C ALA A 193 0.94 4.75 5.13
N LEU A 194 0.34 5.92 5.37
CA LEU A 194 0.99 7.22 5.19
C LEU A 194 2.20 7.36 6.12
N LEU A 195 2.07 6.98 7.40
CA LEU A 195 3.18 7.00 8.35
C LEU A 195 4.32 6.06 7.91
N VAL A 196 4.00 4.86 7.40
CA VAL A 196 5.00 3.94 6.85
C VAL A 196 5.65 4.52 5.59
N GLY A 197 4.89 5.22 4.73
CA GLY A 197 5.43 5.92 3.56
C GLY A 197 6.38 7.08 3.94
N ILE A 198 6.04 7.87 4.96
CA ILE A 198 6.92 8.90 5.52
C ILE A 198 8.15 8.25 6.16
N LEU A 199 7.98 7.14 6.89
CA LEU A 199 9.10 6.41 7.47
C LEU A 199 10.03 5.87 6.38
N ALA A 200 9.48 5.40 5.26
CA ALA A 200 10.26 5.00 4.09
C ALA A 200 11.09 6.18 3.55
N LEU A 201 10.52 7.39 3.43
CA LEU A 201 11.27 8.61 3.07
C LEU A 201 12.39 8.94 4.07
N THR A 202 12.15 8.77 5.37
CA THR A 202 13.20 9.00 6.37
C THR A 202 14.27 7.91 6.36
N SER A 203 13.92 6.69 5.93
CA SER A 203 14.84 5.55 5.92
C SER A 203 16.02 5.73 4.94
N TYR A 204 15.88 6.63 3.97
CA TYR A 204 16.98 7.01 3.07
C TYR A 204 18.14 7.69 3.79
N PHE A 205 17.88 8.29 4.96
CA PHE A 205 18.90 8.91 5.79
C PHE A 205 19.49 7.95 6.83
N PHE A 206 19.06 6.67 6.86
CA PHE A 206 19.50 5.70 7.87
C PHE A 206 20.86 5.09 7.54
N THR A 207 21.87 5.52 8.28
CA THR A 207 23.27 5.10 8.13
C THR A 207 23.59 3.82 8.90
N GLU A 208 22.78 3.46 9.90
CA GLU A 208 23.08 2.37 10.83
C GLU A 208 22.16 1.15 10.62
N TYR A 209 22.69 -0.04 10.91
CA TYR A 209 21.96 -1.31 10.73
C TYR A 209 20.76 -1.44 11.66
N TRP A 210 20.83 -0.93 12.89
CA TRP A 210 19.69 -0.98 13.81
C TRP A 210 18.51 -0.13 13.32
N GLN A 211 18.77 1.04 12.71
CA GLN A 211 17.72 1.91 12.15
C GLN A 211 16.99 1.21 11.00
N ARG A 212 17.75 0.55 10.11
CA ARG A 212 17.19 -0.25 9.01
C ARG A 212 16.43 -1.47 9.52
N SER A 213 16.95 -2.14 10.55
CA SER A 213 16.29 -3.27 11.20
C SER A 213 14.96 -2.85 11.82
N LEU A 214 14.92 -1.70 12.49
CA LEU A 214 13.70 -1.13 13.05
C LEU A 214 12.69 -0.79 11.96
N PHE A 215 13.13 -0.18 10.85
CA PHE A 215 12.25 0.09 9.71
C PHE A 215 11.63 -1.18 9.14
N VAL A 216 12.45 -2.23 8.93
CA VAL A 216 12.00 -3.54 8.46
C VAL A 216 10.93 -4.10 9.39
N PHE A 217 11.24 -4.14 10.68
CA PHE A 217 10.31 -4.61 11.68
C PHE A 217 8.97 -3.84 11.67
N ILE A 218 9.02 -2.50 11.64
CA ILE A 218 7.81 -1.65 11.64
C ILE A 218 6.94 -1.94 10.41
N TYR A 219 7.53 -1.96 9.21
CA TYR A 219 6.72 -2.21 8.02
C TYR A 219 6.18 -3.64 8.01
N THR A 220 6.95 -4.65 8.42
CA THR A 220 6.47 -6.05 8.49
C THR A 220 5.26 -6.17 9.41
N VAL A 221 5.32 -5.58 10.62
CA VAL A 221 4.20 -5.57 11.56
C VAL A 221 2.99 -4.86 10.95
N PHE A 222 3.20 -3.70 10.32
CA PHE A 222 2.13 -2.97 9.63
C PHE A 222 1.43 -3.82 8.57
N TYR A 223 2.19 -4.48 7.68
CA TYR A 223 1.63 -5.35 6.64
C TYR A 223 0.77 -6.47 7.25
N THR A 224 1.25 -7.13 8.31
CA THR A 224 0.47 -8.19 9.00
C THR A 224 -0.80 -7.65 9.64
N VAL A 225 -0.74 -6.49 10.30
CA VAL A 225 -1.94 -5.85 10.90
C VAL A 225 -2.97 -5.53 9.82
N VAL A 226 -2.54 -5.01 8.67
CA VAL A 226 -3.42 -4.73 7.53
C VAL A 226 -4.05 -6.02 6.99
N THR A 227 -3.27 -7.10 6.85
CA THR A 227 -3.80 -8.41 6.43
C THR A 227 -4.89 -8.89 7.35
N VAL A 228 -4.65 -8.90 8.67
CA VAL A 228 -5.62 -9.35 9.67
C VAL A 228 -6.89 -8.49 9.62
N TYR A 229 -6.74 -7.17 9.46
CA TYR A 229 -7.89 -6.29 9.28
C TYR A 229 -8.69 -6.67 8.03
N PHE A 230 -8.04 -6.86 6.89
CA PHE A 230 -8.71 -7.20 5.63
C PHE A 230 -9.40 -8.57 5.69
N LEU A 231 -8.81 -9.54 6.39
CA LEU A 231 -9.43 -10.85 6.61
C LEU A 231 -10.68 -10.74 7.49
N ARG A 232 -10.66 -9.94 8.55
CA ARG A 232 -11.84 -9.67 9.39
C ARG A 232 -12.90 -8.87 8.65
N TYR A 233 -12.46 -7.90 7.84
CA TYR A 233 -13.33 -7.04 7.06
C TYR A 233 -14.07 -7.81 5.96
N ALA A 234 -13.56 -8.97 5.53
CA ALA A 234 -14.21 -9.82 4.53
C ALA A 234 -15.66 -10.20 4.89
N GLY A 235 -15.94 -10.49 6.17
CA GLY A 235 -17.30 -10.78 6.63
C GLY A 235 -18.19 -9.54 6.56
N LYS A 236 -17.67 -8.42 7.07
CA LYS A 236 -18.37 -7.13 7.16
C LYS A 236 -18.59 -6.46 5.80
N SER A 237 -17.70 -6.67 4.83
CA SER A 237 -17.80 -6.06 3.51
C SER A 237 -19.06 -6.48 2.77
N SER A 238 -19.51 -7.73 2.97
CA SER A 238 -20.74 -8.21 2.33
C SER A 238 -22.00 -7.50 2.84
N GLU A 239 -22.06 -7.19 4.13
CA GLU A 239 -23.18 -6.45 4.76
C GLU A 239 -23.20 -4.99 4.32
N ILE A 240 -22.02 -4.36 4.20
CA ILE A 240 -21.89 -2.98 3.72
C ILE A 240 -22.28 -2.87 2.24
N GLU A 241 -21.89 -3.82 1.41
CA GLU A 241 -22.24 -3.82 -0.02
C GLU A 241 -23.75 -4.03 -0.23
N ASP A 242 -24.40 -4.86 0.60
CA ASP A 242 -25.86 -5.08 0.55
C ASP A 242 -26.64 -3.80 0.88
N ILE A 243 -26.26 -3.11 1.97
CA ILE A 243 -26.87 -1.83 2.38
C ILE A 243 -26.66 -0.73 1.32
N THR A 244 -25.47 -0.69 0.70
CA THR A 244 -25.15 0.33 -0.31
C THR A 244 -25.62 -0.01 -1.73
N ALA A 245 -26.10 -1.24 -1.99
CA ALA A 245 -26.61 -1.67 -3.29
C ALA A 245 -28.11 -1.44 -3.46
N ASP A 246 -28.88 -1.39 -2.37
CA ASP A 246 -30.33 -1.12 -2.41
C ASP A 246 -30.63 0.36 -2.76
N ASP A 247 -29.74 1.28 -2.37
CA ASP A 247 -29.79 2.69 -2.73
C ASP A 247 -28.99 3.00 -4.00
N ARG A 248 -29.69 3.09 -5.13
CA ARG A 248 -29.16 3.25 -6.50
C ARG A 248 -28.26 4.48 -6.78
N ASP A 249 -27.94 5.32 -5.80
CA ASP A 249 -27.21 6.59 -5.98
C ASP A 249 -25.89 6.74 -5.18
N PHE A 250 -25.27 5.63 -4.76
CA PHE A 250 -23.94 5.66 -4.10
C PHE A 250 -22.73 5.71 -5.07
#